data_AF-A0A4S9M0F9-F1
#
_entry.id   AF-A0A4S9M0F9-F1
#
_cell.length_a   1.000
_cell.length_b   1.000
_cell.length_c   1.000
_cell.angle_alpha   90.00
_cell.angle_beta   90.00
_cell.angle_gamma   90.00
#
_symmetry.space_group_name_H-M   'P 1'
#
loop_
_entity.id
_entity.type
_entity.pdbx_description
1 polymer ?
#
loop_
_entity_poly.entity_id
_entity_poly.type
_entity_poly.pdbx_seq_one_letter_code
_entity_poly.pdbx_strand_id
1 'polypeptide(L)'
;MLDADFKLNRNPFVETALAYALSYVSSVGSSNISPSSITILADNDYYSTSSASLTGARFHDFGVPLSEANKTGLGSSAALVTAFTGAVLSYYLPQKVFDLTSEPGKRKLHNLAQAAHCAAQGKVGSGFDVASAVYGSCLYRRFSPSILSAHGESGTPEFGKQLVDIVDESGTNDQWDTQIIKDQVKVPKGIRLVMCDVSCGSQTPGMVKQVLAWRKDTGAEAEKVWEGLQNVNEGLSQELVRLAESGSKDYSQLRQRIQAIRQGIREMSKQSGVPIEPPAQTELLDACSKVDGVIGGVVPGAGGYDAVALLVEDKEEVVQKLQDLLSSWKIEGEADGSMGRVSMLGVKQEMEGVRVEQSGKYAEWWSD
;
A
#
# COMPACT_ATOMS: atom_id res chain seq x y z
N MET A 1 14.28 42.38 10.48
CA MET A 1 13.31 41.36 10.91
C MET A 1 13.91 40.04 10.51
N LEU A 2 14.62 39.42 11.46
CA LEU A 2 15.35 38.18 11.28
C LEU A 2 14.38 37.01 11.45
N ASP A 3 14.38 36.12 10.45
CA ASP A 3 14.11 34.68 10.50
C ASP A 3 13.21 34.19 11.64
N ALA A 4 11.91 34.37 11.45
CA ALA A 4 10.88 33.56 12.09
C ALA A 4 10.36 32.48 11.13
N ASP A 5 11.21 31.99 10.22
CA ASP A 5 11.06 30.66 9.63
C ASP A 5 11.30 29.67 10.78
N PHE A 6 10.26 29.49 11.60
CA PHE A 6 10.09 28.28 12.40
C PHE A 6 10.47 27.11 11.50
N LYS A 7 11.29 26.19 12.00
CA LYS A 7 11.62 24.92 11.34
C LYS A 7 10.33 24.15 11.02
N LEU A 8 9.61 24.56 9.98
CA LEU A 8 8.51 23.86 9.37
C LEU A 8 9.19 22.70 8.66
N ASN A 9 9.19 21.55 9.32
CA ASN A 9 9.63 20.31 8.71
C ASN A 9 8.79 20.09 7.45
N ARG A 10 9.40 20.29 6.29
CA ARG A 10 8.75 20.09 4.99
C ARG A 10 8.27 18.66 4.88
N ASN A 11 7.02 18.48 4.49
CA ASN A 11 6.50 17.18 4.08
C ASN A 11 6.45 17.13 2.55
N PRO A 12 7.42 16.46 1.89
CA PRO A 12 7.51 16.45 0.43
C PRO A 12 6.27 15.82 -0.22
N PHE A 13 5.64 14.84 0.43
CA PHE A 13 4.42 14.22 -0.12
C PHE A 13 3.25 15.19 -0.16
N VAL A 14 3.05 15.98 0.90
CA VAL A 14 1.98 16.99 0.94
C VAL A 14 2.31 18.15 0.00
N GLU A 15 3.55 18.63 0.01
CA GLU A 15 4.00 19.72 -0.86
C GLU A 15 3.79 19.37 -2.34
N THR A 16 4.27 18.20 -2.78
CA THR A 16 4.12 17.76 -4.17
C THR A 16 2.67 17.44 -4.53
N ALA A 17 1.91 16.76 -3.66
CA ALA A 17 0.50 16.49 -3.92
C ALA A 17 -0.33 17.76 -4.06
N LEU A 18 -0.07 18.77 -3.22
CA LEU A 18 -0.73 20.08 -3.32
C LEU A 18 -0.36 20.78 -4.62
N ALA A 19 0.93 20.82 -4.96
CA ALA A 19 1.39 21.46 -6.19
C ALA A 19 0.78 20.83 -7.45
N TYR A 20 0.73 19.50 -7.52
CA TYR A 20 0.11 18.76 -8.62
C TYR A 20 -1.40 19.00 -8.66
N ALA A 21 -2.08 18.87 -7.52
CA ALA A 21 -3.53 19.05 -7.44
C ALA A 21 -3.97 20.47 -7.83
N LEU A 22 -3.33 21.51 -7.30
CA LEU A 22 -3.66 22.90 -7.65
C LEU A 22 -3.28 23.25 -9.09
N SER A 23 -2.19 22.69 -9.63
CA SER A 23 -1.83 22.85 -11.05
C SER A 23 -2.90 22.24 -11.95
N TYR A 24 -3.41 21.04 -11.62
CA TYR A 24 -4.51 20.42 -12.34
C TYR A 24 -5.81 21.25 -12.20
N VAL A 25 -6.19 21.64 -10.98
CA VAL A 25 -7.38 22.46 -10.69
C VAL A 25 -7.37 23.77 -11.50
N SER A 26 -6.25 24.50 -11.49
CA SER A 26 -6.11 25.75 -12.24
C SER A 26 -6.17 25.57 -13.76
N SER A 27 -5.84 24.38 -14.27
CA SER A 27 -5.80 24.07 -15.70
C SER A 27 -7.15 23.60 -16.25
N VAL A 28 -7.97 22.90 -15.44
CA VAL A 28 -9.29 22.38 -15.87
C VAL A 28 -10.47 23.19 -15.32
N GLY A 29 -10.22 23.98 -14.27
CA GLY A 29 -11.23 24.72 -13.52
C GLY A 29 -11.10 26.23 -13.69
N SER A 30 -11.56 26.97 -12.67
CA SER A 30 -11.39 28.42 -12.60
C SER A 30 -9.99 28.77 -12.08
N SER A 31 -9.39 29.82 -12.61
CA SER A 31 -8.08 30.31 -12.17
C SER A 31 -8.06 30.87 -10.74
N ASN A 32 -9.22 31.00 -10.09
CA ASN A 32 -9.35 31.57 -8.76
C ASN A 32 -9.47 30.45 -7.71
N ILE A 33 -8.39 30.24 -6.95
CA ILE A 33 -8.32 29.27 -5.86
C ILE A 33 -8.53 30.03 -4.55
N SER A 34 -9.69 29.89 -3.95
CA SER A 34 -10.00 30.53 -2.66
C SER A 34 -9.12 29.96 -1.54
N PRO A 35 -8.69 30.75 -0.55
CA PRO A 35 -8.01 30.21 0.63
C PRO A 35 -8.84 29.11 1.32
N SER A 36 -8.18 28.03 1.74
CA SER A 36 -8.81 26.93 2.47
C SER A 36 -7.90 26.41 3.58
N SER A 37 -8.48 25.74 4.57
CA SER A 37 -7.76 24.96 5.58
C SER A 37 -8.02 23.48 5.34
N ILE A 38 -6.98 22.65 5.51
CA ILE A 38 -7.08 21.19 5.36
C ILE A 38 -6.52 20.55 6.62
N THR A 39 -7.33 19.71 7.25
CA THR A 39 -6.91 18.86 8.37
C THR A 39 -6.65 17.45 7.86
N ILE A 40 -5.48 16.90 8.20
CA ILE A 40 -5.07 15.55 7.80
C ILE A 40 -5.05 14.68 9.04
N LEU A 41 -5.85 13.62 9.04
CA LEU A 41 -5.90 12.62 10.10
C LEU A 41 -5.39 11.29 9.54
N ALA A 42 -4.61 10.56 10.33
CA ALA A 42 -4.05 9.28 9.94
C ALA A 42 -4.44 8.22 10.98
N ASP A 43 -5.02 7.10 10.52
CA ASP A 43 -5.38 5.98 11.40
C ASP A 43 -4.12 5.43 12.11
N ASN A 44 -4.30 5.05 13.37
CA ASN A 44 -3.19 4.67 14.26
C ASN A 44 -2.34 3.50 13.70
N ASP A 45 -2.96 2.56 12.98
CA ASP A 45 -2.29 1.38 12.43
C ASP A 45 -1.22 1.69 11.36
N TYR A 46 -1.16 2.92 10.83
CA TYR A 46 -0.07 3.34 9.95
C TYR A 46 1.26 3.54 10.69
N TYR A 47 1.23 3.62 12.03
CA TYR A 47 2.40 3.92 12.85
C TYR A 47 2.55 2.94 14.01
N SER A 48 3.78 2.48 14.24
CA SER A 48 4.08 1.60 15.36
C SER A 48 4.10 2.40 16.66
N THR A 49 3.33 1.97 17.66
CA THR A 49 3.27 2.61 18.99
C THR A 49 4.16 1.87 19.98
N SER A 50 4.95 2.61 20.76
CA SER A 50 5.77 2.08 21.87
C SER A 50 5.08 2.22 23.23
N SER A 51 3.98 2.96 23.32
CA SER A 51 3.33 3.33 24.58
C SER A 51 2.00 2.59 24.79
N ALA A 52 1.91 1.87 25.90
CA ALA A 52 0.72 1.12 26.37
C ALA A 52 -0.43 2.02 26.88
N SER A 53 -0.49 3.29 26.48
CA SER A 53 -1.51 4.26 26.92
C SER A 53 -2.33 4.74 25.72
N LEU A 54 -2.87 3.79 24.96
CA LEU A 54 -3.81 4.10 23.90
C LEU A 54 -5.17 4.34 24.53
N THR A 55 -5.63 5.59 24.49
CA THR A 55 -7.05 5.90 24.62
C THR A 55 -7.79 5.20 23.47
N GLY A 56 -9.06 4.81 23.66
CA GLY A 56 -9.86 4.19 22.58
C GLY A 56 -10.16 5.10 21.38
N ALA A 57 -9.45 6.24 21.24
CA ALA A 57 -9.59 7.19 20.14
C ALA A 57 -9.01 6.64 18.84
N ARG A 58 -9.63 7.01 17.71
CA ARG A 58 -9.26 6.53 16.37
C ARG A 58 -8.00 7.20 15.79
N PHE A 59 -7.77 8.46 16.13
CA PHE A 59 -6.61 9.24 15.69
C PHE A 59 -5.87 9.75 16.91
N HIS A 60 -4.64 9.27 17.12
CA HIS A 60 -3.80 9.65 18.25
C HIS A 60 -2.82 10.76 17.90
N ASP A 61 -2.57 11.63 18.87
CA ASP A 61 -1.36 12.44 18.89
C ASP A 61 -0.21 11.57 19.43
N PHE A 62 0.74 11.25 18.57
CA PHE A 62 1.90 10.45 18.93
C PHE A 62 2.94 11.26 19.73
N GLY A 63 2.75 12.57 19.90
CA GLY A 63 3.65 13.44 20.64
C GLY A 63 5.01 13.63 19.98
N VAL A 64 5.16 13.19 18.72
CA VAL A 64 6.39 13.29 17.93
C VAL A 64 6.07 13.85 16.53
N PRO A 65 7.01 14.57 15.90
CA PRO A 65 6.87 14.95 14.50
C PRO A 65 6.67 13.73 13.60
N LEU A 66 5.91 13.88 12.52
CA LEU A 66 5.64 12.81 11.55
C LEU A 66 6.92 12.17 10.97
N SER A 67 8.03 12.93 10.90
CA SER A 67 9.34 12.44 10.45
C SER A 67 9.99 11.45 11.42
N GLU A 68 9.59 11.48 12.69
CA GLU A 68 10.14 10.64 13.79
C GLU A 68 9.21 9.47 14.15
N ALA A 69 7.98 9.44 13.61
CA ALA A 69 7.05 8.33 13.81
C ALA A 69 7.47 7.09 13.01
N ASN A 70 7.53 5.94 13.68
CA ASN A 70 7.83 4.66 13.05
C ASN A 70 6.63 4.19 12.21
N LYS A 71 6.85 3.88 10.93
CA LYS A 71 5.79 3.45 10.00
C LYS A 71 5.70 1.93 9.97
N THR A 72 4.49 1.39 9.87
CA THR A 72 4.21 -0.06 9.78
C THR A 72 4.39 -0.65 8.37
N GLY A 73 4.76 0.18 7.39
CA GLY A 73 4.92 -0.28 6.00
C GLY A 73 3.60 -0.47 5.22
N LEU A 74 2.44 -0.16 5.81
CA LEU A 74 1.11 -0.28 5.16
C LEU A 74 0.81 0.74 4.04
N GLY A 75 1.81 1.46 3.54
CA GLY A 75 1.60 2.44 2.45
C GLY A 75 1.01 3.79 2.89
N SER A 76 1.29 4.25 4.11
CA SER A 76 0.77 5.52 4.66
C SER A 76 0.99 6.74 3.76
N SER A 77 2.13 6.83 3.07
CA SER A 77 2.39 7.93 2.13
C SER A 77 1.46 7.93 0.91
N ALA A 78 1.11 6.74 0.40
CA ALA A 78 0.22 6.64 -0.75
C ALA A 78 -1.22 6.95 -0.33
N ALA A 79 -1.66 6.43 0.81
CA ALA A 79 -2.96 6.77 1.40
C ALA A 79 -3.10 8.28 1.64
N LEU A 80 -2.05 8.92 2.20
CA LEU A 80 -1.99 10.37 2.38
C LEU A 80 -2.13 11.13 1.06
N VAL A 81 -1.31 10.82 0.06
CA VAL A 81 -1.34 11.51 -1.24
C VAL A 81 -2.69 11.32 -1.94
N THR A 82 -3.25 10.11 -1.92
CA THR A 82 -4.55 9.80 -2.52
C THR A 82 -5.68 10.56 -1.84
N ALA A 83 -5.81 10.46 -0.51
CA ALA A 83 -6.88 11.12 0.24
C ALA A 83 -6.78 12.66 0.13
N PHE A 84 -5.57 13.20 0.24
CA PHE A 84 -5.31 14.64 0.12
C PHE A 84 -5.64 15.16 -1.27
N THR A 85 -5.18 14.47 -2.32
CA THR A 85 -5.51 14.82 -3.72
C THR A 85 -7.01 14.77 -3.96
N GLY A 86 -7.68 13.69 -3.52
CA GLY A 86 -9.12 13.52 -3.64
C GLY A 86 -9.91 14.64 -2.94
N ALA A 87 -9.48 15.06 -1.74
CA ALA A 87 -10.08 16.16 -1.01
C ALA A 87 -9.94 17.50 -1.73
N VAL A 88 -8.74 17.82 -2.23
CA VAL A 88 -8.48 19.06 -2.97
C VAL A 88 -9.31 19.11 -4.26
N LEU A 89 -9.32 18.02 -5.05
CA LEU A 89 -10.12 17.97 -6.27
C LEU A 89 -11.63 18.10 -5.98
N SER A 90 -12.13 17.38 -4.98
CA SER A 90 -13.56 17.43 -4.62
C SER A 90 -13.99 18.79 -4.10
N TYR A 91 -13.10 19.55 -3.46
CA TYR A 91 -13.39 20.87 -2.91
C TYR A 91 -13.40 21.95 -4.00
N TYR A 92 -12.40 21.95 -4.90
CA TYR A 92 -12.22 23.03 -5.87
C TYR A 92 -12.89 22.79 -7.23
N LEU A 93 -13.18 21.54 -7.59
CA LEU A 93 -13.79 21.22 -8.88
C LEU A 93 -15.29 20.96 -8.77
N PRO A 94 -16.10 21.44 -9.72
CA PRO A 94 -17.48 21.03 -9.84
C PRO A 94 -17.59 19.51 -10.06
N GLN A 95 -18.63 18.87 -9.52
CA GLN A 95 -18.86 17.43 -9.65
C GLN A 95 -18.86 16.93 -11.11
N LYS A 96 -19.33 17.75 -12.06
CA LYS A 96 -19.29 17.44 -13.50
C LYS A 96 -17.88 17.29 -14.08
N VAL A 97 -16.87 17.86 -13.44
CA VAL A 97 -15.45 17.79 -13.84
C VAL A 97 -14.75 16.66 -13.11
N PHE A 98 -15.04 16.50 -11.82
CA PHE A 98 -14.48 15.46 -10.96
C PHE A 98 -15.54 14.93 -9.99
N ASP A 99 -15.83 13.64 -10.08
CA ASP A 99 -16.71 12.93 -9.15
C ASP A 99 -16.00 11.68 -8.62
N LEU A 100 -15.58 11.74 -7.35
CA LEU A 100 -14.87 10.66 -6.65
C LEU A 100 -15.66 9.33 -6.61
N THR A 101 -16.98 9.39 -6.75
CA THR A 101 -17.85 8.20 -6.72
C THR A 101 -17.94 7.50 -8.08
N SER A 102 -17.52 8.16 -9.15
CA SER A 102 -17.55 7.64 -10.52
C SER A 102 -16.25 6.94 -10.91
N GLU A 103 -16.31 5.92 -11.77
CA GLU A 103 -15.10 5.26 -12.30
C GLU A 103 -14.16 6.24 -13.04
N PRO A 104 -14.64 7.16 -13.89
CA PRO A 104 -13.77 8.18 -14.50
C PRO A 104 -13.11 9.10 -13.46
N GLY A 105 -13.81 9.50 -12.40
CA GLY A 105 -13.24 10.32 -11.34
C GLY A 105 -12.19 9.57 -10.52
N LYS A 106 -12.44 8.29 -10.19
CA LYS A 106 -11.42 7.43 -9.57
C LYS A 106 -10.19 7.26 -10.46
N ARG A 107 -10.38 7.12 -11.77
CA ARG A 107 -9.27 7.05 -12.74
C ARG A 107 -8.44 8.34 -12.76
N LYS A 108 -9.09 9.50 -12.79
CA LYS A 108 -8.40 10.81 -12.68
C LYS A 108 -7.64 10.93 -11.37
N LEU A 109 -8.28 10.57 -10.24
CA LEU A 109 -7.63 10.59 -8.93
C LEU A 109 -6.40 9.67 -8.92
N HIS A 110 -6.53 8.44 -9.40
CA HIS A 110 -5.43 7.49 -9.50
C HIS A 110 -4.26 8.08 -10.29
N ASN A 111 -4.50 8.55 -11.52
CA ASN A 111 -3.44 9.06 -12.38
C ASN A 111 -2.72 10.26 -11.74
N LEU A 112 -3.48 11.20 -11.17
CA LEU A 112 -2.91 12.39 -10.54
C LEU A 112 -2.16 12.07 -9.25
N ALA A 113 -2.75 11.28 -8.35
CA ALA A 113 -2.13 10.86 -7.10
C ALA A 113 -0.88 10.01 -7.36
N GLN A 114 -0.90 9.16 -8.40
CA GLN A 114 0.22 8.31 -8.78
C GLN A 114 1.39 9.15 -9.32
N ALA A 115 1.10 10.14 -10.16
CA ALA A 115 2.11 11.06 -10.67
C ALA A 115 2.74 11.87 -9.53
N ALA A 116 1.92 12.44 -8.64
CA ALA A 116 2.37 13.20 -7.47
C ALA A 116 3.20 12.34 -6.50
N HIS A 117 2.76 11.09 -6.23
CA HIS A 117 3.46 10.17 -5.34
C HIS A 117 4.83 9.76 -5.91
N CYS A 118 4.92 9.43 -7.20
CA CYS A 118 6.19 9.13 -7.86
C CYS A 118 7.15 10.32 -7.85
N ALA A 119 6.65 11.54 -8.10
CA ALA A 119 7.44 12.76 -8.04
C ALA A 119 7.96 13.03 -6.61
N ALA A 120 7.10 12.92 -5.60
CA ALA A 120 7.48 13.09 -4.20
C ALA A 120 8.52 12.05 -3.73
N GLN A 121 8.41 10.81 -4.23
CA GLN A 121 9.34 9.72 -3.91
C GLN A 121 10.67 9.84 -4.67
N GLY A 122 10.74 10.66 -5.73
CA GLY A 122 11.91 10.80 -6.61
C GLY A 122 12.18 9.57 -7.48
N LYS A 123 11.22 8.64 -7.60
CA LYS A 123 11.33 7.43 -8.45
C LYS A 123 9.96 6.91 -8.84
N VAL A 124 9.88 6.22 -9.98
CA VAL A 124 8.67 5.48 -10.37
C VAL A 124 8.65 4.13 -9.65
N GLY A 125 7.87 4.05 -8.57
CA GLY A 125 7.60 2.82 -7.82
C GLY A 125 6.67 1.84 -8.54
N SER A 126 6.18 0.82 -7.82
CA SER A 126 5.22 -0.14 -8.38
C SER A 126 3.87 0.50 -8.71
N GLY A 127 3.48 1.53 -7.95
CA GLY A 127 2.17 2.20 -8.01
C GLY A 127 1.03 1.44 -7.35
N PHE A 128 1.30 0.25 -6.80
CA PHE A 128 0.28 -0.58 -6.18
C PHE A 128 -0.39 0.09 -4.98
N ASP A 129 0.38 0.77 -4.13
CA ASP A 129 -0.13 1.39 -2.90
C ASP A 129 -1.13 2.52 -3.20
N VAL A 130 -0.92 3.28 -4.28
CA VAL A 130 -1.85 4.32 -4.73
C VAL A 130 -3.09 3.68 -5.35
N ALA A 131 -2.91 2.67 -6.20
CA ALA A 131 -4.02 1.93 -6.79
C ALA A 131 -4.92 1.29 -5.73
N SER A 132 -4.36 0.65 -4.70
CA SER A 132 -5.12 0.07 -3.60
C SER A 132 -5.78 1.14 -2.72
N ALA A 133 -5.14 2.29 -2.50
CA ALA A 133 -5.77 3.42 -1.81
C ALA A 133 -6.98 3.99 -2.57
N VAL A 134 -6.95 4.00 -3.90
CA VAL A 134 -8.09 4.48 -4.72
C VAL A 134 -9.18 3.42 -4.85
N TYR A 135 -8.82 2.19 -5.19
CA TYR A 135 -9.78 1.17 -5.64
C TYR A 135 -10.09 0.09 -4.60
N GLY A 136 -9.34 0.04 -3.51
CA GLY A 136 -9.39 -1.03 -2.51
C GLY A 136 -8.68 -2.28 -3.01
N SER A 137 -9.04 -3.44 -2.46
CA SER A 137 -8.52 -4.74 -2.92
C SER A 137 -8.78 -4.96 -4.40
N CYS A 138 -7.73 -5.25 -5.15
CA CYS A 138 -7.77 -5.44 -6.60
C CYS A 138 -6.63 -6.33 -7.09
N LEU A 139 -6.79 -6.90 -8.29
CA LEU A 139 -5.65 -7.35 -9.07
C LEU A 139 -5.05 -6.12 -9.77
N TYR A 140 -3.74 -5.93 -9.59
CA TYR A 140 -3.02 -4.79 -10.13
C TYR A 140 -1.91 -5.25 -11.07
N ARG A 141 -1.83 -4.65 -12.27
CA ARG A 141 -0.64 -4.68 -13.12
C ARG A 141 -0.11 -3.27 -13.31
N ARG A 142 1.19 -3.12 -13.06
CA ARG A 142 1.90 -1.85 -13.09
C ARG A 142 1.87 -1.22 -14.49
N PHE A 143 1.70 0.09 -14.54
CA PHE A 143 1.84 0.89 -15.75
C PHE A 143 3.30 0.98 -16.26
N SER A 144 3.46 1.25 -17.54
CA SER A 144 4.74 1.56 -18.17
C SER A 144 5.36 2.84 -17.58
N PRO A 145 6.58 2.79 -17.02
CA PRO A 145 7.20 3.97 -16.39
C PRO A 145 7.38 5.17 -17.33
N SER A 146 7.41 4.95 -18.66
CA SER A 146 7.54 5.99 -19.68
C SER A 146 6.41 7.03 -19.64
N ILE A 147 5.21 6.63 -19.21
CA ILE A 147 4.03 7.52 -19.09
C ILE A 147 4.35 8.71 -18.18
N LEU A 148 5.13 8.49 -17.12
CA LEU A 148 5.50 9.53 -16.16
C LEU A 148 6.83 10.21 -16.49
N SER A 149 7.56 9.78 -17.51
CA SER A 149 8.83 10.39 -17.90
C SER A 149 8.67 11.69 -18.70
N ALA A 150 7.44 12.01 -19.13
CA ALA A 150 7.18 13.04 -20.13
C ALA A 150 6.68 14.39 -19.57
N HIS A 151 6.51 14.54 -18.24
CA HIS A 151 6.07 15.82 -17.65
C HIS A 151 7.24 16.68 -17.17
N GLY A 152 7.11 17.99 -17.35
CA GLY A 152 8.02 18.98 -16.79
C GLY A 152 7.96 19.03 -15.26
N GLU A 153 8.85 19.84 -14.67
CA GLU A 153 8.87 20.05 -13.23
C GLU A 153 7.70 20.93 -12.78
N SER A 154 7.19 20.68 -11.58
CA SER A 154 6.16 21.54 -10.99
C SER A 154 6.62 23.00 -10.95
N GLY A 155 5.78 23.91 -11.44
CA GLY A 155 6.08 25.35 -11.48
C GLY A 155 6.74 25.83 -12.78
N THR A 156 7.07 24.94 -13.71
CA THR A 156 7.49 25.36 -15.06
C THR A 156 6.28 25.79 -15.90
N PRO A 157 6.49 26.64 -16.93
CA PRO A 157 5.51 26.83 -17.99
C PRO A 157 5.03 25.48 -18.56
N GLU A 158 3.78 25.44 -19.02
CA GLU A 158 3.10 24.26 -19.59
C GLU A 158 2.89 23.05 -18.66
N PHE A 159 3.44 23.02 -17.44
CA PHE A 159 3.30 21.90 -16.50
C PHE A 159 1.83 21.50 -16.28
N GLY A 160 0.96 22.48 -16.02
CA GLY A 160 -0.46 22.22 -15.81
C GLY A 160 -1.15 21.57 -17.02
N LYS A 161 -0.81 21.99 -18.24
CA LYS A 161 -1.34 21.39 -19.48
C LYS A 161 -0.84 19.96 -19.66
N GLN A 162 0.45 19.71 -19.47
CA GLN A 162 1.03 18.37 -19.54
C GLN A 162 0.43 17.43 -18.49
N LEU A 163 0.17 17.96 -17.29
CA LEU A 163 -0.46 17.21 -16.22
C LEU A 163 -1.91 16.85 -16.58
N VAL A 164 -2.67 17.76 -17.20
CA VAL A 164 -4.01 17.44 -17.74
C VAL A 164 -3.92 16.33 -18.78
N ASP A 165 -2.98 16.42 -19.73
CA ASP A 165 -2.82 15.40 -20.78
C ASP A 165 -2.53 14.00 -20.21
N ILE A 166 -1.76 13.90 -19.13
CA ILE A 166 -1.46 12.64 -18.44
C ILE A 166 -2.64 12.14 -17.60
N VAL A 167 -3.33 13.04 -16.90
CA VAL A 167 -4.42 12.67 -15.97
C VAL A 167 -5.70 12.31 -16.71
N ASP A 168 -6.06 13.11 -17.72
CA ASP A 168 -7.27 12.94 -18.53
C ASP A 168 -7.04 12.00 -19.73
N GLU A 169 -5.81 11.53 -19.94
CA GLU A 169 -5.42 10.65 -21.06
C GLU A 169 -5.77 11.26 -22.43
N SER A 170 -5.73 12.60 -22.52
CA SER A 170 -6.13 13.39 -23.69
C SER A 170 -4.98 13.78 -24.61
N GLY A 171 -3.74 13.58 -24.18
CA GLY A 171 -2.55 13.92 -24.95
C GLY A 171 -2.23 12.93 -26.07
N THR A 172 -1.18 13.22 -26.83
CA THR A 172 -0.60 12.29 -27.82
C THR A 172 0.37 11.28 -27.21
N ASN A 173 0.61 11.37 -25.89
CA ASN A 173 1.50 10.48 -25.15
C ASN A 173 0.85 9.11 -24.89
N ASP A 174 1.66 8.15 -24.42
CA ASP A 174 1.18 6.83 -24.02
C ASP A 174 0.04 6.95 -23.00
N GLN A 175 -1.08 6.28 -23.28
CA GLN A 175 -2.18 6.13 -22.31
C GLN A 175 -1.76 5.23 -21.16
N TRP A 176 -2.46 5.32 -20.03
CA TRP A 176 -2.16 4.50 -18.87
C TRP A 176 -2.55 3.03 -19.12
N ASP A 177 -1.54 2.20 -19.34
CA ASP A 177 -1.65 0.75 -19.53
C ASP A 177 -1.76 -0.04 -18.21
N THR A 178 -1.91 0.64 -17.07
CA THR A 178 -2.19 -0.03 -15.79
C THR A 178 -3.49 -0.81 -15.86
N GLN A 179 -3.48 -2.01 -15.29
CA GLN A 179 -4.67 -2.83 -15.14
C GLN A 179 -5.07 -2.88 -13.67
N ILE A 180 -6.31 -2.48 -13.40
CA ILE A 180 -6.91 -2.52 -12.06
C ILE A 180 -8.21 -3.29 -12.19
N ILE A 181 -8.23 -4.52 -11.68
CA ILE A 181 -9.35 -5.44 -11.87
C ILE A 181 -9.92 -5.84 -10.51
N LYS A 182 -11.03 -5.20 -10.13
CA LYS A 182 -11.69 -5.42 -8.83
C LYS A 182 -12.31 -6.82 -8.70
N ASP A 183 -12.89 -7.34 -9.78
CA ASP A 183 -13.62 -8.62 -9.72
C ASP A 183 -12.72 -9.86 -9.68
N GLN A 184 -11.42 -9.71 -9.95
CA GLN A 184 -10.49 -10.84 -9.95
C GLN A 184 -9.91 -11.17 -8.57
N VAL A 185 -10.17 -10.36 -7.54
CA VAL A 185 -9.76 -10.63 -6.15
C VAL A 185 -10.93 -10.36 -5.22
N LYS A 186 -11.41 -11.37 -4.51
CA LYS A 186 -12.49 -11.26 -3.52
C LYS A 186 -12.14 -12.09 -2.30
N VAL A 187 -12.01 -11.47 -1.13
CA VAL A 187 -11.82 -12.23 0.10
C VAL A 187 -13.15 -12.89 0.47
N PRO A 188 -13.23 -14.24 0.52
CA PRO A 188 -14.46 -14.95 0.82
C PRO A 188 -15.03 -14.58 2.19
N LYS A 189 -16.36 -14.59 2.32
CA LYS A 189 -17.02 -14.48 3.62
C LYS A 189 -16.54 -15.61 4.55
N GLY A 190 -16.21 -15.27 5.79
CA GLY A 190 -15.67 -16.22 6.76
C GLY A 190 -14.14 -16.37 6.71
N ILE A 191 -13.45 -15.60 5.88
CA ILE A 191 -11.99 -15.44 5.92
C ILE A 191 -11.63 -14.03 6.37
N ARG A 192 -10.61 -13.91 7.23
CA ARG A 192 -9.98 -12.66 7.68
C ARG A 192 -8.52 -12.63 7.22
N LEU A 193 -8.07 -11.48 6.74
CA LEU A 193 -6.66 -11.16 6.55
C LEU A 193 -6.13 -10.59 7.87
N VAL A 194 -5.05 -11.17 8.36
CA VAL A 194 -4.33 -10.71 9.55
C VAL A 194 -2.92 -10.30 9.12
N MET A 195 -2.53 -9.09 9.51
CA MET A 195 -1.18 -8.56 9.28
C MET A 195 -0.39 -8.62 10.58
N CYS A 196 0.85 -9.07 10.50
CA CYS A 196 1.77 -9.05 11.63
C CYS A 196 3.03 -8.26 11.26
N ASP A 197 3.36 -7.27 12.09
CA ASP A 197 4.60 -6.50 12.02
C ASP A 197 5.73 -7.30 12.69
N VAL A 198 6.86 -7.42 12.00
CA VAL A 198 8.05 -8.13 12.47
C VAL A 198 9.15 -7.09 12.73
N SER A 199 9.26 -6.66 13.98
CA SER A 199 10.21 -5.62 14.35
C SER A 199 11.59 -6.23 14.66
N CYS A 200 12.44 -6.44 13.65
CA CYS A 200 13.80 -6.98 13.88
C CYS A 200 14.95 -6.16 13.26
N GLY A 201 14.72 -4.85 13.03
CA GLY A 201 15.81 -3.88 12.78
C GLY A 201 16.52 -4.00 11.42
N SER A 202 16.25 -5.02 10.61
CA SER A 202 16.87 -5.18 9.30
C SER A 202 16.02 -4.52 8.20
N GLN A 203 16.32 -3.27 7.89
CA GLN A 203 15.97 -2.76 6.58
C GLN A 203 16.97 -3.34 5.59
N THR A 204 16.50 -4.03 4.55
CA THR A 204 17.36 -4.44 3.43
C THR A 204 17.07 -3.56 2.20
N PRO A 205 17.56 -2.29 2.16
CA PRO A 205 17.42 -1.46 0.97
C PRO A 205 17.96 -2.15 -0.27
N GLY A 206 17.20 -2.09 -1.36
CA GLY A 206 17.69 -2.50 -2.67
C GLY A 206 17.48 -3.97 -3.03
N MET A 207 16.74 -4.77 -2.24
CA MET A 207 16.33 -6.13 -2.63
C MET A 207 15.72 -6.18 -4.03
N VAL A 208 14.79 -5.28 -4.34
CA VAL A 208 14.17 -5.19 -5.68
C VAL A 208 15.21 -4.98 -6.78
N LYS A 209 16.22 -4.13 -6.54
CA LYS A 209 17.30 -3.87 -7.51
C LYS A 209 18.15 -5.13 -7.73
N GLN A 210 18.43 -5.88 -6.67
CA GLN A 210 19.20 -7.13 -6.75
C GLN A 210 18.43 -8.22 -7.50
N VAL A 211 17.13 -8.41 -7.21
CA VAL A 211 16.28 -9.37 -7.93
C VAL A 211 16.17 -9.00 -9.42
N LEU A 212 16.01 -7.71 -9.75
CA LEU A 212 15.96 -7.26 -11.15
C LEU A 212 17.30 -7.44 -11.87
N ALA A 213 18.43 -7.23 -11.18
CA ALA A 213 19.75 -7.50 -11.73
C ALA A 213 19.93 -9.00 -12.00
N TRP A 214 19.59 -9.86 -11.03
CA TRP A 214 19.59 -11.31 -11.21
C TRP A 214 18.74 -11.76 -12.40
N ARG A 215 17.51 -11.25 -12.54
CA ARG A 215 16.63 -11.58 -13.67
C ARG A 215 17.25 -11.19 -15.00
N LYS A 216 17.88 -10.01 -15.07
CA LYS A 216 18.57 -9.54 -16.28
C LYS A 216 19.76 -10.43 -16.62
N ASP A 217 20.54 -10.83 -15.64
CA ASP A 217 21.80 -11.56 -15.85
C ASP A 217 21.60 -13.04 -16.18
N THR A 218 20.53 -13.65 -15.66
CA THR A 218 20.22 -15.09 -15.86
C THR A 218 19.17 -15.37 -16.95
N GLY A 219 18.45 -14.33 -17.41
CA GLY A 219 17.58 -14.39 -18.58
C GLY A 219 16.49 -15.46 -18.47
N ALA A 220 16.52 -16.45 -19.37
CA ALA A 220 15.47 -17.47 -19.49
C ALA A 220 15.25 -18.32 -18.23
N GLU A 221 16.29 -18.56 -17.43
CA GLU A 221 16.17 -19.32 -16.19
C GLU A 221 15.37 -18.55 -15.13
N ALA A 222 15.67 -17.27 -14.94
CA ALA A 222 14.87 -16.40 -14.07
C ALA A 222 13.45 -16.23 -14.59
N GLU A 223 13.26 -16.12 -15.92
CA GLU A 223 11.92 -15.95 -16.49
C GLU A 223 11.03 -17.16 -16.18
N LYS A 224 11.57 -18.38 -16.21
CA LYS A 224 10.83 -19.58 -15.80
C LYS A 224 10.35 -19.51 -14.35
N VAL A 225 11.18 -19.03 -13.44
CA VAL A 225 10.78 -18.83 -12.02
C VAL A 225 9.73 -17.71 -11.91
N TRP A 226 9.92 -16.63 -12.67
CA TRP A 226 9.04 -15.47 -12.70
C TRP A 226 7.63 -15.82 -13.19
N GLU A 227 7.53 -16.49 -14.34
CA GLU A 227 6.28 -16.99 -14.92
C GLU A 227 5.63 -18.06 -14.03
N GLY A 228 6.43 -18.95 -13.44
CA GLY A 228 5.95 -19.93 -12.47
C GLY A 228 5.23 -19.26 -11.30
N LEU A 229 5.86 -18.23 -10.70
CA LEU A 229 5.24 -17.44 -9.64
C LEU A 229 4.00 -16.67 -10.10
N GLN A 230 4.02 -16.09 -11.30
CA GLN A 230 2.85 -15.42 -11.87
C GLN A 230 1.66 -16.38 -11.95
N ASN A 231 1.86 -17.57 -12.52
CA ASN A 231 0.82 -18.58 -12.68
C ASN A 231 0.22 -19.03 -11.33
N VAL A 232 1.06 -19.19 -10.30
CA VAL A 232 0.56 -19.56 -8.97
C VAL A 232 -0.23 -18.42 -8.33
N ASN A 233 0.23 -17.16 -8.47
CA ASN A 233 -0.50 -15.98 -7.96
C ASN A 233 -1.84 -15.77 -8.67
N GLU A 234 -1.91 -15.92 -9.98
CA GLU A 234 -3.18 -15.87 -10.72
C GLU A 234 -4.12 -17.00 -10.29
N GLY A 235 -3.57 -18.18 -10.03
CA GLY A 235 -4.31 -19.30 -9.45
C GLY A 235 -4.89 -18.99 -8.07
N LEU A 236 -4.15 -18.29 -7.20
CA LEU A 236 -4.64 -17.83 -5.89
C LEU A 236 -5.85 -16.90 -6.07
N SER A 237 -5.73 -15.94 -6.99
CA SER A 237 -6.79 -14.98 -7.34
C SER A 237 -8.07 -15.70 -7.75
N GLN A 238 -7.96 -16.66 -8.67
CA GLN A 238 -9.08 -17.48 -9.15
C GLN A 238 -9.74 -18.27 -8.03
N GLU A 239 -8.94 -18.84 -7.12
CA GLU A 239 -9.45 -19.63 -6.00
C GLU A 239 -10.20 -18.77 -4.97
N LEU A 240 -9.69 -17.57 -4.68
CA LEU A 240 -10.37 -16.60 -3.82
C LEU A 240 -11.74 -16.22 -4.41
N VAL A 241 -11.81 -15.92 -5.71
CA VAL A 241 -13.07 -15.63 -6.40
C VAL A 241 -14.01 -16.84 -6.33
N ARG A 242 -13.53 -18.04 -6.66
CA ARG A 242 -14.33 -19.28 -6.60
C ARG A 242 -14.92 -19.51 -5.20
N LEU A 243 -14.13 -19.32 -4.14
CA LEU A 243 -14.58 -19.47 -2.76
C LEU A 243 -15.61 -18.40 -2.38
N ALA A 244 -15.39 -17.15 -2.80
CA ALA A 244 -16.30 -16.05 -2.53
C ALA A 244 -17.67 -16.25 -3.22
N GLU A 245 -17.68 -16.79 -4.43
CA GLU A 245 -18.90 -17.03 -5.21
C GLU A 245 -19.63 -18.31 -4.80
N SER A 246 -18.90 -19.39 -4.54
CA SER A 246 -19.50 -20.67 -4.15
C SER A 246 -19.95 -20.71 -2.68
N GLY A 247 -19.35 -19.87 -1.82
CA GLY A 247 -19.55 -19.91 -0.37
C GLY A 247 -18.95 -21.16 0.29
N SER A 248 -18.13 -21.94 -0.43
CA SER A 248 -17.46 -23.12 0.12
C SER A 248 -16.50 -22.72 1.25
N LYS A 249 -16.41 -23.60 2.25
CA LYS A 249 -15.45 -23.50 3.37
C LYS A 249 -14.32 -24.52 3.28
N ASP A 250 -14.21 -25.22 2.16
CA ASP A 250 -13.06 -26.07 1.87
C ASP A 250 -11.90 -25.19 1.37
N TYR A 251 -10.98 -24.89 2.28
CA TYR A 251 -9.81 -24.07 2.01
C TYR A 251 -8.57 -24.88 1.62
N SER A 252 -8.71 -26.19 1.32
CA SER A 252 -7.58 -27.06 0.97
C SER A 252 -6.81 -26.56 -0.25
N GLN A 253 -7.52 -26.21 -1.32
CA GLN A 253 -6.92 -25.68 -2.55
C GLN A 253 -6.30 -24.30 -2.33
N LEU A 254 -6.94 -23.43 -1.53
CA LEU A 254 -6.37 -22.14 -1.14
C LEU A 254 -5.05 -22.31 -0.38
N ARG A 255 -5.00 -23.23 0.59
CA ARG A 255 -3.78 -23.57 1.34
C ARG A 255 -2.66 -24.07 0.42
N GLN A 256 -2.97 -24.97 -0.52
CA GLN A 256 -2.00 -25.47 -1.50
C GLN A 256 -1.41 -24.36 -2.36
N ARG A 257 -2.25 -23.42 -2.82
CA ARG A 257 -1.80 -22.28 -3.62
C ARG A 257 -0.89 -21.35 -2.83
N ILE A 258 -1.23 -21.03 -1.58
CA ILE A 258 -0.37 -20.23 -0.70
C ILE A 258 0.98 -20.92 -0.48
N GLN A 259 0.98 -22.23 -0.23
CA GLN A 259 2.22 -23.01 -0.09
C GLN A 259 3.07 -22.99 -1.37
N ALA A 260 2.45 -23.10 -2.55
CA ALA A 260 3.13 -23.00 -3.83
C ALA A 260 3.75 -21.61 -4.07
N ILE A 261 3.08 -20.53 -3.64
CA ILE A 261 3.65 -19.17 -3.68
C ILE A 261 4.91 -19.11 -2.84
N ARG A 262 4.85 -19.55 -1.57
CA ARG A 262 6.01 -19.58 -0.67
C ARG A 262 7.16 -20.42 -1.22
N GLN A 263 6.87 -21.56 -1.86
CA GLN A 263 7.89 -22.37 -2.53
C GLN A 263 8.55 -21.60 -3.68
N GLY A 264 7.77 -20.95 -4.55
CA GLY A 264 8.30 -20.14 -5.64
C GLY A 264 9.12 -18.93 -5.15
N ILE A 265 8.69 -18.27 -4.08
CA ILE A 265 9.42 -17.14 -3.47
C ILE A 265 10.75 -17.60 -2.87
N ARG A 266 10.78 -18.74 -2.18
CA ARG A 266 12.03 -19.33 -1.66
C ARG A 266 12.96 -19.79 -2.77
N GLU A 267 12.43 -20.33 -3.87
CA GLU A 267 13.24 -20.67 -5.04
C GLU A 267 13.84 -19.41 -5.68
N MET A 268 13.05 -18.35 -5.86
CA MET A 268 13.55 -17.06 -6.31
C MET A 268 14.62 -16.49 -5.34
N SER A 269 14.40 -16.62 -4.04
CA SER A 269 15.36 -16.18 -3.02
C SER A 269 16.70 -16.90 -3.16
N LYS A 270 16.65 -18.23 -3.31
CA LYS A 270 17.83 -19.07 -3.50
C LYS A 270 18.59 -18.74 -4.78
N GLN A 271 17.89 -18.55 -5.90
CA GLN A 271 18.54 -18.27 -7.19
C GLN A 271 19.09 -16.85 -7.28
N SER A 272 18.39 -15.86 -6.70
CA SER A 272 18.82 -14.46 -6.71
C SER A 272 19.82 -14.09 -5.62
N GLY A 273 19.93 -14.92 -4.57
CA GLY A 273 20.69 -14.60 -3.37
C GLY A 273 20.03 -13.54 -2.48
N VAL A 274 18.79 -13.15 -2.79
CA VAL A 274 18.04 -12.12 -2.05
C VAL A 274 17.11 -12.81 -1.05
N PRO A 275 17.12 -12.46 0.25
CA PRO A 275 16.30 -13.13 1.26
C PRO A 275 14.84 -12.62 1.22
N ILE A 276 14.04 -13.01 0.22
CA ILE A 276 12.64 -12.57 0.08
C ILE A 276 11.75 -13.24 1.14
N GLU A 277 11.85 -14.57 1.29
CA GLU A 277 11.31 -15.28 2.45
C GLU A 277 12.49 -15.93 3.19
N PRO A 278 13.12 -15.22 4.14
CA PRO A 278 14.27 -15.76 4.88
C PRO A 278 13.87 -16.93 5.79
N PRO A 279 14.84 -17.72 6.28
CA PRO A 279 14.57 -18.86 7.17
C PRO A 279 13.72 -18.51 8.39
N ALA A 280 14.00 -17.38 9.07
CA ALA A 280 13.23 -16.96 10.24
C ALA A 280 11.75 -16.68 9.92
N GLN A 281 11.45 -16.07 8.75
CA GLN A 281 10.07 -15.89 8.30
C GLN A 281 9.43 -17.21 7.86
N THR A 282 10.22 -18.12 7.28
CA THR A 282 9.74 -19.46 6.93
C THR A 282 9.26 -20.19 8.19
N GLU A 283 10.07 -20.17 9.25
CA GLU A 283 9.74 -20.79 10.54
C GLU A 283 8.50 -20.16 11.19
N LEU A 284 8.40 -18.84 11.19
CA LEU A 284 7.22 -18.12 11.68
C LEU A 284 5.96 -18.51 10.91
N LEU A 285 5.99 -18.45 9.58
CA LEU A 285 4.85 -18.81 8.73
C LEU A 285 4.47 -20.29 8.88
N ASP A 286 5.45 -21.18 9.07
CA ASP A 286 5.21 -22.61 9.30
C ASP A 286 4.57 -22.87 10.66
N ALA A 287 4.97 -22.13 11.70
CA ALA A 287 4.34 -22.19 13.02
C ALA A 287 2.90 -21.67 12.99
N CYS A 288 2.68 -20.49 12.39
CA CYS A 288 1.35 -19.92 12.20
C CYS A 288 0.44 -20.88 11.42
N SER A 289 0.95 -21.52 10.36
CA SER A 289 0.18 -22.44 9.52
C SER A 289 -0.28 -23.73 10.24
N LYS A 290 0.32 -24.07 11.39
CA LYS A 290 -0.07 -25.21 12.24
C LYS A 290 -1.21 -24.87 13.21
N VAL A 291 -1.55 -23.60 13.38
CA VAL A 291 -2.65 -23.18 14.25
C VAL A 291 -3.98 -23.51 13.55
N ASP A 292 -4.85 -24.26 14.23
CA ASP A 292 -6.18 -24.59 13.73
C ASP A 292 -6.97 -23.33 13.37
N GLY A 293 -7.50 -23.31 12.14
CA GLY A 293 -8.21 -22.16 11.56
C GLY A 293 -7.31 -21.22 10.74
N VAL A 294 -5.98 -21.38 10.75
CA VAL A 294 -5.10 -20.66 9.83
C VAL A 294 -5.06 -21.37 8.49
N ILE A 295 -5.39 -20.67 7.42
CA ILE A 295 -5.43 -21.19 6.05
C ILE A 295 -4.02 -21.19 5.45
N GLY A 296 -3.28 -20.12 5.67
CA GLY A 296 -1.88 -19.98 5.25
C GLY A 296 -1.44 -18.52 5.33
N GLY A 297 -0.19 -18.26 5.00
CA GLY A 297 0.32 -16.88 4.93
C GLY A 297 1.49 -16.73 3.98
N VAL A 298 1.94 -15.50 3.79
CA VAL A 298 3.07 -15.12 2.94
C VAL A 298 3.86 -13.98 3.60
N VAL A 299 5.08 -13.75 3.13
CA VAL A 299 5.77 -12.48 3.36
C VAL A 299 5.26 -11.48 2.31
N PRO A 300 4.61 -10.37 2.70
CA PRO A 300 4.08 -9.39 1.76
C PRO A 300 5.17 -8.41 1.29
N GLY A 301 4.87 -7.65 0.23
CA GLY A 301 5.73 -6.57 -0.25
C GLY A 301 7.05 -7.06 -0.84
N ALA A 302 8.16 -6.41 -0.49
CA ALA A 302 9.49 -6.76 -0.98
C ALA A 302 10.05 -8.04 -0.37
N GLY A 303 9.43 -8.55 0.70
CA GLY A 303 9.94 -9.67 1.47
C GLY A 303 10.86 -9.23 2.60
N GLY A 304 11.77 -10.12 3.00
CA GLY A 304 12.73 -9.89 4.06
C GLY A 304 12.06 -10.04 5.42
N TYR A 305 12.25 -9.05 6.28
CA TYR A 305 11.98 -9.19 7.70
C TYR A 305 10.91 -8.23 8.21
N ASP A 306 10.16 -7.61 7.30
CA ASP A 306 9.26 -6.50 7.63
C ASP A 306 7.94 -6.98 8.24
N ALA A 307 7.27 -7.95 7.60
CA ALA A 307 5.92 -8.36 8.00
C ALA A 307 5.59 -9.77 7.53
N VAL A 308 4.49 -10.32 8.06
CA VAL A 308 3.80 -11.49 7.49
C VAL A 308 2.31 -11.20 7.35
N ALA A 309 1.69 -11.77 6.31
CA ALA A 309 0.27 -11.68 6.05
C ALA A 309 -0.36 -13.08 6.12
N LEU A 310 -1.41 -13.25 6.92
CA LEU A 310 -2.08 -14.53 7.16
C LEU A 310 -3.54 -14.46 6.70
N LEU A 311 -4.01 -15.49 6.00
CA LEU A 311 -5.43 -15.75 5.83
C LEU A 311 -5.88 -16.76 6.88
N VAL A 312 -6.93 -16.41 7.61
CA VAL A 312 -7.47 -17.21 8.71
C VAL A 312 -8.99 -17.30 8.59
N GLU A 313 -9.58 -18.32 9.20
CA GLU A 313 -11.01 -18.33 9.45
C GLU A 313 -11.40 -17.13 10.32
N ASP A 314 -12.47 -16.44 9.94
CA ASP A 314 -12.97 -15.24 10.61
C ASP A 314 -13.64 -15.61 11.96
N LYS A 315 -12.80 -15.95 12.94
CA LYS A 315 -13.16 -16.36 14.29
C LYS A 315 -12.20 -15.74 15.29
N GLU A 316 -12.74 -15.10 16.33
CA GLU A 316 -11.92 -14.47 17.38
C GLU A 316 -11.01 -15.48 18.11
N GLU A 317 -11.48 -16.72 18.28
CA GLU A 317 -10.69 -17.80 18.87
C GLU A 317 -9.44 -18.17 18.05
N VAL A 318 -9.46 -18.01 16.72
CA VAL A 318 -8.28 -18.22 15.87
C VAL A 318 -7.31 -17.05 16.02
N VAL A 319 -7.84 -15.83 16.08
CA VAL A 319 -7.05 -14.61 16.31
C VAL A 319 -6.35 -14.65 17.67
N GLN A 320 -7.05 -15.07 18.73
CA GLN A 320 -6.46 -15.20 20.06
C GLN A 320 -5.32 -16.23 20.09
N LYS A 321 -5.52 -17.41 19.48
CA LYS A 321 -4.45 -18.44 19.38
C LYS A 321 -3.21 -17.91 18.67
N LEU A 322 -3.39 -17.10 17.61
CA LEU A 322 -2.29 -16.44 16.93
C LEU A 322 -1.62 -15.39 17.81
N GLN A 323 -2.38 -14.53 18.51
CA GLN A 323 -1.82 -13.56 19.44
C GLN A 323 -0.97 -14.24 20.52
N ASP A 324 -1.47 -15.32 21.11
CA ASP A 324 -0.75 -16.09 22.12
C ASP A 324 0.58 -16.64 21.56
N LEU A 325 0.54 -17.25 20.37
CA LEU A 325 1.74 -17.74 19.67
C LEU A 325 2.76 -16.59 19.45
N LEU A 326 2.31 -15.50 18.83
CA LEU A 326 3.17 -14.38 18.43
C LEU A 326 3.76 -13.63 19.63
N SER A 327 3.02 -13.55 20.75
CA SER A 327 3.50 -12.88 21.97
C SER A 327 4.76 -13.51 22.57
N SER A 328 4.94 -14.81 22.34
CA SER A 328 6.10 -15.60 22.78
C SER A 328 7.17 -15.76 21.70
N TRP A 329 6.85 -15.41 20.46
CA TRP A 329 7.73 -15.61 19.31
C TRP A 329 8.89 -14.61 19.33
N LYS A 330 10.09 -15.12 19.08
CA LYS A 330 11.30 -14.31 18.98
C LYS A 330 11.99 -14.64 17.67
N ILE A 331 12.34 -13.59 16.92
CA ILE A 331 13.12 -13.72 15.69
C ILE A 331 14.51 -13.16 15.96
N GLU A 332 15.55 -13.95 15.70
CA GLU A 332 16.93 -13.48 15.74
C GLU A 332 17.18 -12.56 14.53
N GLY A 333 17.58 -11.32 14.78
CA GLY A 333 17.98 -10.38 13.74
C GLY A 333 19.37 -10.70 13.19
N GLU A 334 19.53 -10.65 11.86
CA GLU A 334 20.81 -10.97 11.18
C GLU A 334 21.94 -9.96 11.47
N ALA A 335 21.62 -8.73 11.90
CA ALA A 335 22.58 -7.64 11.96
C ALA A 335 23.31 -7.48 13.31
N ASP A 336 22.69 -7.86 14.43
CA ASP A 336 23.22 -7.57 15.78
C ASP A 336 22.88 -8.62 16.85
N GLY A 337 22.20 -9.72 16.48
CA GLY A 337 21.71 -10.71 17.44
C GLY A 337 20.60 -10.19 18.36
N SER A 338 20.02 -9.03 18.06
CA SER A 338 18.83 -8.55 18.75
C SER A 338 17.64 -9.46 18.47
N MET A 339 16.82 -9.66 19.50
CA MET A 339 15.58 -10.44 19.39
C MET A 339 14.45 -9.52 18.95
N GLY A 340 14.05 -9.64 17.69
CA GLY A 340 12.86 -9.00 17.18
C GLY A 340 11.58 -9.58 17.77
N ARG A 341 10.55 -8.74 17.85
CA ARG A 341 9.20 -9.12 18.28
C ARG A 341 8.28 -9.20 17.08
N VAL A 342 7.24 -10.02 17.21
CA VAL A 342 6.16 -10.08 16.24
C VAL A 342 4.88 -9.58 16.92
N SER A 343 4.19 -8.65 16.28
CA SER A 343 2.94 -8.11 16.80
C SER A 343 1.86 -8.08 15.73
N MET A 344 0.63 -8.36 16.12
CA MET A 344 -0.51 -8.33 15.21
C MET A 344 -1.02 -6.90 15.08
N LEU A 345 -1.23 -6.44 13.85
CA LEU A 345 -1.81 -5.12 13.58
C LEU A 345 -3.33 -5.16 13.73
N GLY A 346 -3.93 -4.04 14.14
CA GLY A 346 -5.38 -3.89 14.34
C GLY A 346 -6.22 -3.80 13.06
N VAL A 347 -5.60 -4.08 11.90
CA VAL A 347 -6.20 -3.91 10.58
C VAL A 347 -6.79 -5.20 10.03
N LYS A 348 -7.78 -5.05 9.15
CA LYS A 348 -8.38 -6.13 8.36
C LYS A 348 -8.48 -5.72 6.90
N GLN A 349 -8.75 -6.69 6.03
CA GLN A 349 -8.97 -6.43 4.60
C GLN A 349 -10.15 -5.49 4.35
N GLU A 350 -10.07 -4.73 3.26
CA GLU A 350 -11.07 -3.76 2.81
C GLU A 350 -11.17 -3.81 1.26
N MET A 351 -12.34 -3.51 0.69
CA MET A 351 -12.65 -3.66 -0.75
C MET A 351 -13.06 -2.36 -1.48
N GLU A 352 -13.39 -1.29 -0.76
CA GLU A 352 -13.94 -0.04 -1.25
C GLU A 352 -12.85 0.90 -1.81
N GLY A 353 -11.75 1.07 -1.07
CA GLY A 353 -10.73 2.07 -1.35
C GLY A 353 -11.14 3.47 -0.89
N VAL A 354 -10.96 4.47 -1.76
CA VAL A 354 -11.28 5.87 -1.44
C VAL A 354 -12.79 6.08 -1.35
N ARG A 355 -13.22 6.89 -0.38
CA ARG A 355 -14.62 7.24 -0.16
C ARG A 355 -14.79 8.65 0.40
N VAL A 356 -15.98 9.21 0.23
CA VAL A 356 -16.41 10.44 0.91
C VAL A 356 -17.11 10.05 2.20
N GLU A 357 -16.68 10.63 3.33
CA GLU A 357 -17.32 10.40 4.61
C GLU A 357 -18.08 11.63 5.12
N GLN A 358 -19.07 11.39 5.99
CA GLN A 358 -19.80 12.47 6.65
C GLN A 358 -18.93 13.13 7.72
N SER A 359 -18.86 14.47 7.65
CA SER A 359 -18.04 15.30 8.55
C SER A 359 -18.37 15.14 10.03
N GLY A 360 -19.62 14.86 10.39
CA GLY A 360 -20.05 14.77 11.79
C GLY A 360 -19.28 13.73 12.62
N LYS A 361 -18.74 12.68 11.98
CA LYS A 361 -17.89 11.67 12.64
C LYS A 361 -16.51 12.21 13.04
N TYR A 362 -16.13 13.38 12.53
CA TYR A 362 -14.81 13.99 12.70
C TYR A 362 -14.86 15.29 13.50
N ALA A 363 -16.02 15.66 14.05
CA ALA A 363 -16.25 16.95 14.69
C ALA A 363 -15.26 17.26 15.84
N GLU A 364 -14.75 16.24 16.54
CA GLU A 364 -13.78 16.46 17.62
C GLU A 364 -12.41 16.95 17.13
N TRP A 365 -12.06 16.69 15.88
CA TRP A 365 -10.83 17.17 15.24
C TRP A 365 -11.05 18.41 14.36
N TRP A 366 -12.24 19.00 14.42
CA TRP A 366 -12.61 20.20 13.64
C TRP A 366 -12.46 21.51 14.44
N SER A 367 -11.84 21.46 15.62
CA SER A 367 -11.82 22.60 16.55
C SER A 367 -11.01 23.79 16.00
N ASP A 368 -11.78 24.83 15.60
CA ASP A 368 -11.51 26.26 15.30
C ASP A 368 -10.10 26.74 14.93
#